data_AF-A0A7C2PV40-F1
#
_entry.id   AF-A0A7C2PV40-F1
#
_cell.length_a   1.000
_cell.length_b   1.000
_cell.length_c   1.000
_cell.angle_alpha   90.00
_cell.angle_beta   90.00
_cell.angle_gamma   90.00
#
_symmetry.space_group_name_H-M   'P 1'
#
loop_
_entity.id
_entity.type
_entity.pdbx_description
1 polymer ?
#
loop_
_entity_poly.entity_id
_entity_poly.type
_entity_poly.pdbx_seq_one_letter_code
_entity_poly.pdbx_strand_id
1 'polypeptide(L)'
;MSAAGSHALLLRTAATLLAVLLAPAWAAHAQSAGVSVPPARTALERLALVRARGDLLAAVQQLRLTDELSVGDWAAASVALDRDLRRYVRSLPSTGPPRVYSDGALELDLRLTRNELWGQLAALWREHQAVAARRLSQSDLDSAAQRWPTLWATGSASKSEQAPADSPLGWEDVQAEGRRLAEQAAAADAAHALLDLAGRLKVTAARRLSEFLDSDAGVHDAVAEAVQAAASMRVDFAPDQVAVAEARIGLADLIRILMDVHARLYRGDLFHAADFRGLTLSTPQAELTAAGFATAPARYRLASPVARLEAGAPAWASAGLAALGSFVPGEAGDLPLELRVELARLDGLEGLRRQIERLVVRRDVTVGQLLEHRSELKPDLATFLTGARAVHELESTADATGELRMELPLRRLWLILRGTVKEIEPDR
;
A
#
# COMPACT_ATOMS: atom_id res chain seq x y z
N MET A 1 -4.09 -21.60 60.89
CA MET A 1 -4.23 -22.86 60.13
C MET A 1 -5.45 -22.75 59.22
N SER A 2 -5.24 -22.93 57.92
CA SER A 2 -6.22 -23.25 56.87
C SER A 2 -7.41 -22.29 56.61
N ALA A 3 -7.17 -21.21 55.86
CA ALA A 3 -8.21 -20.52 55.09
C ALA A 3 -7.68 -19.89 53.76
N ALA A 4 -6.44 -20.20 53.36
CA ALA A 4 -5.82 -19.65 52.15
C ALA A 4 -5.78 -20.63 50.96
N GLY A 5 -6.28 -21.86 51.12
CA GLY A 5 -6.16 -22.93 50.11
C GLY A 5 -7.30 -23.02 49.09
N SER A 6 -8.44 -22.37 49.31
CA SER A 6 -9.65 -22.58 48.49
C SER A 6 -9.82 -21.58 47.34
N HIS A 7 -9.16 -20.42 47.37
CA HIS A 7 -9.25 -19.44 46.28
C HIS A 7 -8.35 -19.78 45.08
N ALA A 8 -7.20 -20.43 45.32
CA ALA A 8 -6.29 -20.86 44.26
C ALA A 8 -6.85 -21.99 43.37
N LEU A 9 -7.77 -22.81 43.90
CA LEU A 9 -8.39 -23.91 43.14
C LEU A 9 -9.55 -23.44 42.23
N LEU A 10 -10.25 -22.36 42.60
CA LEU A 10 -11.34 -21.79 41.80
C LEU A 10 -10.83 -20.94 40.60
N LEU A 11 -9.66 -20.32 40.73
CA LEU A 11 -9.01 -19.61 39.62
C LEU A 11 -8.40 -20.57 38.59
N ARG A 12 -7.89 -21.74 39.03
CA ARG A 12 -7.41 -22.79 38.11
C ARG A 12 -8.53 -23.43 37.29
N THR A 13 -9.73 -23.64 37.86
CA THR A 13 -10.87 -24.17 37.10
C THR A 13 -11.47 -23.17 36.13
N ALA A 14 -11.45 -21.86 36.43
CA ALA A 14 -11.88 -20.81 35.49
C ALA A 14 -10.93 -20.66 34.28
N ALA A 15 -9.61 -20.73 34.49
CA ALA A 15 -8.63 -20.70 33.39
C ALA A 15 -8.69 -21.96 32.51
N THR A 16 -9.06 -23.11 33.08
CA THR A 16 -9.18 -24.37 32.32
C THR A 16 -10.51 -24.47 31.56
N LEU A 17 -11.61 -23.89 32.08
CA LEU A 17 -12.90 -23.82 31.36
C LEU A 17 -12.92 -22.76 30.25
N LEU A 18 -12.16 -21.66 30.40
CA LEU A 18 -11.99 -20.70 29.31
C LEU A 18 -11.11 -21.26 28.18
N ALA A 19 -10.15 -22.13 28.49
CA ALA A 19 -9.36 -22.86 27.49
C ALA A 19 -10.17 -23.95 26.74
N VAL A 20 -11.24 -24.51 27.33
CA VAL A 20 -12.06 -25.56 26.69
C VAL A 20 -13.17 -24.97 25.80
N LEU A 21 -13.56 -23.71 26.00
CA LEU A 21 -14.44 -23.00 25.06
C LEU A 21 -13.68 -22.15 24.02
N LEU A 22 -12.35 -22.02 24.15
CA LEU A 22 -11.50 -21.21 23.25
C LEU A 22 -10.18 -21.90 22.79
N ALA A 23 -10.05 -23.23 22.84
CA ALA A 23 -8.94 -23.94 22.18
C ALA A 23 -9.35 -25.32 21.62
N PRO A 24 -8.81 -25.82 20.47
CA PRO A 24 -8.14 -25.15 19.37
C PRO A 24 -8.78 -25.53 18.01
N ALA A 25 -9.54 -24.63 17.38
CA ALA A 25 -9.71 -24.68 15.92
C ALA A 25 -8.52 -24.03 15.18
N TRP A 26 -7.48 -23.60 15.92
CA TRP A 26 -6.39 -22.76 15.42
C TRP A 26 -5.05 -23.50 15.24
N ALA A 27 -4.93 -24.76 15.66
CA ALA A 27 -3.69 -25.54 15.53
C ALA A 27 -3.79 -26.73 14.57
N ALA A 28 -4.84 -26.82 13.75
CA ALA A 28 -4.78 -27.57 12.51
C ALA A 28 -4.12 -26.65 11.46
N HIS A 29 -2.78 -26.59 11.47
CA HIS A 29 -2.06 -26.32 10.23
C HIS A 29 -2.40 -27.47 9.30
N ALA A 30 -3.52 -27.28 8.61
CA ALA A 30 -4.00 -28.15 7.58
C ALA A 30 -2.84 -28.37 6.61
N GLN A 31 -2.47 -29.63 6.42
CA GLN A 31 -2.18 -30.07 5.07
C GLN A 31 -3.40 -29.66 4.24
N SER A 32 -3.31 -28.46 3.66
CA SER A 32 -4.29 -27.93 2.73
C SER A 32 -4.21 -28.84 1.52
N ALA A 33 -4.96 -29.94 1.56
CA ALA A 33 -5.41 -30.63 0.36
C ALA A 33 -5.87 -29.52 -0.58
N GLY A 34 -5.25 -29.40 -1.75
CA GLY A 34 -5.28 -28.21 -2.59
C GLY A 34 -6.69 -27.82 -3.04
N VAL A 35 -7.45 -27.19 -2.15
CA VAL A 35 -8.72 -26.55 -2.46
C VAL A 35 -8.34 -25.40 -3.38
N SER A 36 -8.67 -25.56 -4.67
CA SER A 36 -8.48 -24.50 -5.64
C SER A 36 -9.30 -23.30 -5.18
N VAL A 37 -8.61 -22.21 -4.85
CA VAL A 37 -9.25 -20.94 -4.53
C VAL A 37 -10.02 -20.52 -5.79
N PRO A 38 -11.34 -20.28 -5.73
CA PRO A 38 -12.11 -19.88 -6.90
C PRO A 38 -11.46 -18.65 -7.56
N PRO A 39 -11.32 -18.60 -8.89
CA PRO A 39 -10.68 -17.48 -9.59
C PRO A 39 -11.24 -16.11 -9.20
N ALA A 40 -12.54 -16.03 -8.94
CA ALA A 40 -13.22 -14.82 -8.48
C ALA A 40 -12.72 -14.32 -7.11
N ARG A 41 -12.38 -15.24 -6.19
CA ARG A 41 -11.83 -14.86 -4.88
C ARG A 41 -10.44 -14.28 -5.01
N THR A 42 -9.58 -14.89 -5.82
CA THR A 42 -8.23 -14.36 -6.11
C THR A 42 -8.29 -12.96 -6.71
N ALA A 43 -9.27 -12.68 -7.58
CA ALA A 43 -9.48 -11.34 -8.14
C ALA A 43 -9.87 -10.32 -7.05
N LEU A 44 -10.81 -10.66 -6.16
CA LEU A 44 -11.22 -9.80 -5.04
C LEU A 44 -10.08 -9.55 -4.04
N GLU A 45 -9.30 -10.58 -3.70
CA GLU A 45 -8.12 -10.44 -2.84
C GLU A 45 -7.09 -9.49 -3.46
N ARG A 46 -6.83 -9.60 -4.76
CA ARG A 46 -5.93 -8.68 -5.46
C ARG A 46 -6.47 -7.25 -5.42
N LEU A 47 -7.74 -7.03 -5.74
CA LEU A 47 -8.36 -5.71 -5.73
C LEU A 47 -8.32 -5.07 -4.33
N ALA A 48 -8.67 -5.84 -3.29
CA ALA A 48 -8.56 -5.39 -1.91
C ALA A 48 -7.11 -5.04 -1.54
N LEU A 49 -6.13 -5.86 -1.92
CA LEU A 49 -4.73 -5.57 -1.64
C LEU A 49 -4.24 -4.29 -2.35
N VAL A 50 -4.64 -4.07 -3.60
CA VAL A 50 -4.28 -2.87 -4.37
C VAL A 50 -4.84 -1.61 -3.70
N ARG A 51 -6.10 -1.63 -3.27
CA ARG A 51 -6.70 -0.52 -2.53
C ARG A 51 -6.00 -0.26 -1.20
N ALA A 52 -5.70 -1.32 -0.44
CA ALA A 52 -4.94 -1.21 0.80
C ALA A 52 -3.58 -0.52 0.56
N ARG A 53 -2.87 -0.91 -0.51
CA ARG A 53 -1.56 -0.32 -0.88
C ARG A 53 -1.69 1.13 -1.32
N GLY A 54 -2.74 1.45 -2.07
CA GLY A 54 -3.04 2.82 -2.49
C GLY A 54 -3.28 3.75 -1.29
N ASP A 55 -4.11 3.31 -0.35
CA ASP A 55 -4.42 4.05 0.88
C ASP A 55 -3.18 4.17 1.79
N LEU A 56 -2.39 3.09 1.90
CA LEU A 56 -1.14 3.11 2.67
C LEU A 56 -0.13 4.09 2.06
N LEU A 57 0.03 4.08 0.73
CA LEU A 57 0.92 5.00 0.04
C LEU A 57 0.49 6.46 0.25
N ALA A 58 -0.81 6.75 0.17
CA ALA A 58 -1.33 8.09 0.43
C ALA A 58 -1.02 8.53 1.87
N ALA A 59 -1.21 7.64 2.86
CA ALA A 59 -0.86 7.91 4.25
C ALA A 59 0.65 8.17 4.42
N VAL A 60 1.51 7.35 3.79
CA VAL A 60 2.97 7.54 3.80
C VAL A 60 3.34 8.89 3.20
N GLN A 61 2.78 9.25 2.05
CA GLN A 61 3.09 10.51 1.36
C GLN A 61 2.67 11.75 2.17
N GLN A 62 1.66 11.62 3.05
CA GLN A 62 1.21 12.71 3.92
C GLN A 62 2.08 12.90 5.17
N LEU A 63 2.96 11.94 5.50
CA LEU A 63 3.84 12.07 6.65
C LEU A 63 4.77 13.27 6.49
N ARG A 64 4.90 14.05 7.56
CA ARG A 64 5.78 15.21 7.61
C ARG A 64 7.21 14.78 7.88
N LEU A 65 8.13 15.24 7.04
CA LEU A 65 9.57 15.19 7.23
C LEU A 65 10.04 16.44 7.96
N THR A 66 9.54 17.59 7.53
CA THR A 66 9.69 18.89 8.21
C THR A 66 8.32 19.59 8.25
N ASP A 67 8.25 20.81 8.78
CA ASP A 67 7.01 21.59 8.80
C ASP A 67 6.50 21.91 7.39
N GLU A 68 7.41 22.05 6.43
CA GLU A 68 7.10 22.43 5.03
C GLU A 68 7.19 21.27 4.05
N LEU A 69 7.81 20.14 4.44
CA LEU A 69 8.10 19.03 3.53
C LEU A 69 7.40 17.76 3.99
N SER A 70 6.53 17.21 3.13
CA SER A 70 6.02 15.84 3.30
C SER A 70 6.90 14.81 2.59
N VAL A 71 6.74 13.54 2.94
CA VAL A 71 7.37 12.42 2.20
C VAL A 71 6.96 12.46 0.72
N GLY A 72 5.72 12.82 0.41
CA GLY A 72 5.24 13.00 -0.96
C GLY A 72 5.98 14.11 -1.71
N ASP A 73 6.16 15.28 -1.09
CA ASP A 73 6.87 16.42 -1.70
C ASP A 73 8.36 16.13 -1.92
N TRP A 74 8.95 15.40 -0.97
CA TRP A 74 10.33 14.94 -1.07
C TRP A 74 10.50 13.91 -2.19
N ALA A 75 9.63 12.91 -2.25
CA ALA A 75 9.63 11.90 -3.29
C ALA A 75 9.43 12.51 -4.69
N ALA A 76 8.50 13.47 -4.82
CA ALA A 76 8.23 14.18 -6.08
C ALA A 76 9.41 15.01 -6.61
N ALA A 77 10.47 15.24 -5.81
CA ALA A 77 11.68 15.92 -6.28
C ALA A 77 12.48 15.09 -7.31
N SER A 78 12.23 13.77 -7.39
CA SER A 78 12.86 12.88 -8.38
C SER A 78 11.87 11.77 -8.78
N VAL A 79 11.67 11.61 -10.08
CA VAL A 79 10.85 10.50 -10.62
C VAL A 79 11.38 9.14 -10.15
N ALA A 80 12.70 8.97 -10.09
CA ALA A 80 13.30 7.72 -9.61
C ALA A 80 13.01 7.46 -8.13
N LEU A 81 13.04 8.51 -7.29
CA LEU A 81 12.77 8.39 -5.86
C LEU A 81 11.28 8.07 -5.59
N ASP A 82 10.35 8.79 -6.23
CA ASP A 82 8.92 8.50 -6.15
C ASP A 82 8.61 7.07 -6.63
N ARG A 83 9.26 6.63 -7.71
CA ARG A 83 9.15 5.25 -8.20
C ARG A 83 9.57 4.23 -7.16
N ASP A 84 10.72 4.40 -6.54
CA ASP A 84 11.25 3.41 -5.59
C ASP A 84 10.42 3.40 -4.28
N LEU A 85 9.91 4.55 -3.83
CA LEU A 85 8.96 4.63 -2.72
C LEU A 85 7.66 3.87 -3.03
N ARG A 86 7.07 4.08 -4.20
CA ARG A 86 5.87 3.35 -4.63
C ARG A 86 6.14 1.85 -4.69
N ARG A 87 7.25 1.45 -5.33
CA ARG A 87 7.66 0.04 -5.44
C ARG A 87 7.76 -0.61 -4.06
N TYR A 88 8.34 0.08 -3.07
CA TYR A 88 8.41 -0.42 -1.71
C TYR A 88 7.02 -0.70 -1.12
N VAL A 89 6.14 0.31 -1.07
CA VAL A 89 4.78 0.15 -0.48
C VAL A 89 4.02 -0.99 -1.16
N ARG A 90 4.25 -1.19 -2.46
CA ARG A 90 3.64 -2.26 -3.25
C ARG A 90 4.23 -3.64 -3.01
N SER A 91 5.45 -3.73 -2.50
CA SER A 91 6.05 -5.01 -2.13
C SER A 91 5.56 -5.51 -0.76
N LEU A 92 4.90 -4.65 0.03
CA LEU A 92 4.45 -5.00 1.36
C LEU A 92 3.41 -6.14 1.31
N PRO A 93 3.61 -7.22 2.10
CA PRO A 93 2.63 -8.29 2.22
C PRO A 93 1.43 -7.83 3.06
N SER A 94 0.27 -8.46 2.85
CA SER A 94 -0.88 -8.25 3.73
C SER A 94 -0.57 -8.67 5.17
N THR A 95 -1.14 -7.96 6.12
CA THR A 95 -1.04 -8.26 7.55
C THR A 95 -2.21 -9.15 7.96
N GLY A 96 -1.92 -10.44 8.18
CA GLY A 96 -2.92 -11.44 8.53
C GLY A 96 -3.69 -12.01 7.33
N PRO A 97 -4.64 -12.94 7.59
CA PRO A 97 -5.43 -13.57 6.54
C PRO A 97 -6.51 -12.60 5.97
N PRO A 98 -6.97 -12.82 4.72
CA PRO A 98 -8.12 -12.10 4.18
C PRO A 98 -9.37 -12.33 5.04
N ARG A 99 -10.08 -11.25 5.36
CA ARG A 99 -11.38 -11.31 6.05
C ARG A 99 -12.48 -11.41 5.02
N VAL A 100 -13.15 -12.56 4.97
CA VAL A 100 -14.28 -12.81 4.05
C VAL A 100 -15.56 -12.83 4.85
N TYR A 101 -16.54 -12.04 4.40
CA TYR A 101 -17.83 -11.88 5.07
C TYR A 101 -18.95 -12.61 4.31
N SER A 102 -20.10 -12.79 4.97
CA SER A 102 -21.26 -13.49 4.40
C SER A 102 -21.83 -12.81 3.15
N ASP A 103 -21.74 -11.47 3.05
CA ASP A 103 -22.12 -10.69 1.87
C ASP A 103 -21.16 -10.88 0.67
N GLY A 104 -20.10 -11.69 0.84
CA GLY A 104 -19.07 -11.92 -0.15
C GLY A 104 -18.08 -10.76 -0.31
N ALA A 105 -18.16 -9.74 0.55
CA ALA A 105 -17.10 -8.75 0.63
C ALA A 105 -15.86 -9.35 1.29
N LEU A 106 -14.73 -8.77 0.94
CA LEU A 106 -13.41 -9.20 1.36
C LEU A 106 -12.60 -7.98 1.79
N GLU A 107 -11.92 -8.08 2.92
CA GLU A 107 -10.98 -7.06 3.39
C GLU A 107 -9.57 -7.62 3.59
N LEU A 108 -8.59 -6.78 3.29
CA LEU A 108 -7.18 -7.02 3.56
C LEU A 108 -6.58 -5.81 4.25
N ASP A 109 -5.78 -6.07 5.28
CA ASP A 109 -5.03 -5.04 5.98
C ASP A 109 -3.56 -5.03 5.53
N LEU A 110 -2.98 -3.84 5.56
CA LEU A 110 -1.55 -3.63 5.55
C LEU A 110 -1.15 -2.88 6.81
N ARG A 111 -0.01 -3.25 7.34
CA ARG A 111 0.65 -2.58 8.44
C ARG A 111 2.03 -2.16 8.00
N LEU A 112 2.40 -0.93 8.34
CA LEU A 112 3.75 -0.44 8.19
C LEU A 112 4.18 0.22 9.50
N THR A 113 5.11 -0.41 10.19
CA THR A 113 5.64 0.15 11.44
C THR A 113 6.56 1.31 11.16
N ARG A 114 6.71 2.18 12.17
CA ARG A 114 7.65 3.30 12.14
C ARG A 114 9.07 2.88 11.75
N ASN A 115 9.58 1.80 12.32
CA ASN A 115 10.96 1.34 12.09
C ASN A 115 11.17 0.80 10.67
N GLU A 116 10.19 0.05 10.14
CA GLU A 116 10.22 -0.44 8.75
C GLU A 116 10.22 0.73 7.76
N LEU A 117 9.33 1.72 7.97
CA LEU A 117 9.25 2.89 7.11
C LEU A 117 10.53 3.74 7.17
N TRP A 118 11.04 4.03 8.37
CA TRP A 118 12.29 4.78 8.53
C TRP A 118 13.45 4.07 7.84
N GLY A 119 13.61 2.77 8.07
CA GLY A 119 14.69 1.98 7.47
C GLY A 119 14.65 2.05 5.94
N GLN A 120 13.45 1.98 5.36
CA GLN A 120 13.29 2.13 3.92
C GLN A 120 13.59 3.55 3.43
N LEU A 121 13.04 4.59 4.07
CA LEU A 121 13.27 5.97 3.64
C LEU A 121 14.73 6.38 3.77
N ALA A 122 15.43 5.89 4.80
CA ALA A 122 16.87 6.09 4.97
C ALA A 122 17.70 5.34 3.90
N ALA A 123 17.24 4.18 3.43
CA ALA A 123 17.86 3.50 2.28
C ALA A 123 17.69 4.32 1.00
N LEU A 124 16.46 4.79 0.72
CA LEU A 124 16.16 5.62 -0.45
C LEU A 124 16.94 6.95 -0.42
N TRP A 125 17.05 7.59 0.75
CA TRP A 125 17.82 8.82 0.90
C TRP A 125 19.30 8.63 0.54
N ARG A 126 19.90 7.50 0.95
CA ARG A 126 21.30 7.16 0.61
C ARG A 126 21.48 6.84 -0.86
N GLU A 127 20.56 6.08 -1.46
CA GLU A 127 20.59 5.72 -2.88
C GLU A 127 20.45 6.96 -3.78
N HIS A 128 19.60 7.91 -3.39
CA HIS A 128 19.28 9.11 -4.14
C HIS A 128 19.95 10.38 -3.58
N GLN A 129 21.10 10.25 -2.91
CA GLN A 129 21.72 11.33 -2.12
C GLN A 129 21.89 12.65 -2.89
N ALA A 130 22.27 12.60 -4.18
CA ALA A 130 22.50 13.79 -5.00
C ALA A 130 21.25 14.68 -5.15
N VAL A 131 20.05 14.08 -5.15
CA VAL A 131 18.78 14.78 -5.25
C VAL A 131 18.16 14.97 -3.85
N ALA A 132 18.22 13.94 -3.01
CA ALA A 132 17.60 13.93 -1.69
C ALA A 132 18.24 14.94 -0.72
N ALA A 133 19.58 15.05 -0.70
CA ALA A 133 20.29 15.90 0.25
C ALA A 133 20.08 17.40 0.02
N ARG A 134 19.56 17.81 -1.14
CA ARG A 134 19.25 19.22 -1.43
C ARG A 134 18.04 19.74 -0.65
N ARG A 135 17.15 18.85 -0.20
CA ARG A 135 15.88 19.22 0.44
C ARG A 135 15.71 18.65 1.85
N LEU A 136 16.44 17.59 2.19
CA LEU A 136 16.27 16.86 3.44
C LEU A 136 17.63 16.41 3.97
N SER A 137 17.96 16.78 5.21
CA SER A 137 19.13 16.20 5.89
C SER A 137 18.77 14.85 6.53
N GLN A 138 19.77 13.99 6.75
CA GLN A 138 19.57 12.73 7.46
C GLN A 138 19.04 12.96 8.88
N SER A 139 19.50 14.01 9.57
CA SER A 139 19.04 14.36 10.92
C SER A 139 17.56 14.74 10.96
N ASP A 140 17.06 15.43 9.92
CA ASP A 140 15.64 15.77 9.81
C ASP A 140 14.80 14.50 9.62
N LEU A 141 15.26 13.57 8.78
CA LEU A 141 14.60 12.28 8.56
C LEU A 141 14.52 11.47 9.86
N ASP A 142 15.62 11.39 10.61
CA ASP A 142 15.67 10.66 11.89
C ASP A 142 14.74 11.31 12.93
N SER A 143 14.71 12.64 12.99
CA SER A 143 13.84 13.40 13.91
C SER A 143 12.36 13.28 13.54
N ALA A 144 12.04 13.24 12.24
CA ALA A 144 10.69 13.02 11.75
C ALA A 144 10.19 11.61 12.12
N ALA A 145 11.03 10.60 11.88
CA ALA A 145 10.69 9.21 12.09
C ALA A 145 10.25 8.90 13.53
N GLN A 146 10.86 9.56 14.53
CA GLN A 146 10.48 9.37 15.93
C GLN A 146 8.99 9.68 16.21
N ARG A 147 8.41 10.60 15.44
CA ARG A 147 7.03 11.09 15.60
C ARG A 147 6.01 10.33 14.75
N TRP A 148 6.44 9.45 13.85
CA TRP A 148 5.51 8.76 12.96
C TRP A 148 4.73 7.66 13.70
N PRO A 149 3.42 7.56 13.46
CA PRO A 149 2.63 6.45 13.98
C PRO A 149 2.90 5.17 13.17
N THR A 150 2.48 4.03 13.72
CA THR A 150 2.28 2.83 12.91
C THR A 150 1.14 3.10 11.92
N LEU A 151 1.42 2.96 10.63
CA LEU A 151 0.42 3.16 9.59
C LEU A 151 -0.35 1.87 9.33
N TRP A 152 -1.64 2.03 9.14
CA TRP A 152 -2.54 0.95 8.76
C TRP A 152 -3.39 1.39 7.58
N ALA A 153 -3.63 0.46 6.67
CA ALA A 153 -4.57 0.65 5.56
C ALA A 153 -5.40 -0.61 5.35
N THR A 154 -6.66 -0.43 4.96
CA THR A 154 -7.57 -1.54 4.64
C THR A 154 -8.15 -1.33 3.28
N GLY A 155 -7.95 -2.30 2.41
CA GLY A 155 -8.68 -2.35 1.18
C GLY A 155 -9.83 -3.34 1.31
N SER A 156 -11.01 -2.91 0.88
CA SER A 156 -12.19 -3.74 0.76
C SER A 156 -12.50 -3.98 -0.72
N ALA A 157 -12.98 -5.16 -1.07
CA ALA A 157 -13.53 -5.49 -2.38
C ALA A 157 -14.82 -6.30 -2.21
N SER A 158 -15.76 -6.22 -3.15
CA SER A 158 -17.00 -7.00 -3.09
C SER A 158 -17.43 -7.51 -4.46
N LYS A 159 -18.25 -8.57 -4.49
CA LYS A 159 -18.69 -9.20 -5.74
C LYS A 159 -19.50 -8.27 -6.66
N SER A 160 -20.14 -7.24 -6.10
CA SER A 160 -20.86 -6.24 -6.89
C SER A 160 -19.94 -5.28 -7.63
N GLU A 161 -18.67 -5.22 -7.26
CA GLU A 161 -17.65 -4.46 -7.97
C GLU A 161 -17.17 -5.29 -9.15
N GLN A 162 -17.93 -5.22 -10.23
CA GLN A 162 -17.44 -5.70 -11.52
C GLN A 162 -16.45 -4.66 -12.05
N ALA A 163 -15.18 -5.06 -12.13
CA ALA A 163 -14.22 -4.36 -12.95
C ALA A 163 -14.81 -4.15 -14.35
N PRO A 164 -14.65 -2.98 -14.97
CA PRO A 164 -14.88 -2.86 -16.41
C PRO A 164 -14.13 -4.00 -17.11
N ALA A 165 -14.78 -4.72 -18.03
CA ALA A 165 -14.20 -5.90 -18.67
C ALA A 165 -12.82 -5.62 -19.31
N ASP A 166 -12.60 -4.37 -19.74
CA ASP A 166 -11.36 -3.90 -20.38
C ASP A 166 -10.40 -3.19 -19.41
N SER A 167 -10.68 -3.19 -18.10
CA SER A 167 -9.74 -2.61 -17.13
C SER A 167 -8.57 -3.57 -16.91
N PRO A 168 -7.32 -3.09 -17.04
CA PRO A 168 -6.20 -3.86 -16.57
C PRO A 168 -6.38 -4.24 -15.11
N LEU A 169 -5.88 -5.41 -14.75
CA LEU A 169 -5.86 -5.88 -13.36
C LEU A 169 -5.23 -4.80 -12.47
N GLY A 170 -5.84 -4.48 -11.34
CA GLY A 170 -5.37 -3.45 -10.40
C GLY A 170 -5.74 -2.01 -10.76
N TRP A 171 -6.31 -1.77 -11.94
CA TRP A 171 -6.73 -0.45 -12.40
C TRP A 171 -8.25 -0.26 -12.41
N GLU A 172 -8.98 -1.14 -11.73
CA GLU A 172 -10.43 -1.18 -11.71
C GLU A 172 -11.06 0.10 -11.15
N ASP A 173 -10.32 0.80 -10.28
CA ASP A 173 -10.66 2.08 -9.66
C ASP A 173 -10.06 3.28 -10.41
N VAL A 174 -9.49 3.11 -11.60
CA VAL A 174 -8.97 4.21 -12.41
C VAL A 174 -9.83 4.39 -13.64
N GLN A 175 -10.30 5.62 -13.89
CA GLN A 175 -11.06 5.94 -15.08
C GLN A 175 -10.23 5.70 -16.36
N ALA A 176 -10.89 5.34 -17.47
CA ALA A 176 -10.22 5.08 -18.74
C ALA A 176 -9.33 6.24 -19.21
N GLU A 177 -9.77 7.48 -19.00
CA GLU A 177 -8.95 8.67 -19.30
C GLU A 177 -7.68 8.73 -18.44
N GLY A 178 -7.78 8.41 -17.15
CA GLY A 178 -6.64 8.33 -16.24
C GLY A 178 -5.62 7.27 -16.68
N ARG A 179 -6.10 6.11 -17.16
CA ARG A 179 -5.24 5.05 -17.72
C ARG A 179 -4.48 5.52 -18.94
N ARG A 180 -5.17 6.17 -19.89
CA ARG A 180 -4.56 6.72 -21.10
C ARG A 180 -3.51 7.80 -20.77
N LEU A 181 -3.79 8.66 -19.80
CA LEU A 181 -2.81 9.66 -19.35
C LEU A 181 -1.59 9.02 -18.68
N ALA A 182 -1.79 7.98 -17.88
CA ALA A 182 -0.68 7.23 -17.29
C ALA A 182 0.16 6.53 -18.37
N GLU A 183 -0.47 5.91 -19.37
CA GLU A 183 0.21 5.31 -20.52
C GLU A 183 1.07 6.32 -21.28
N GLN A 184 0.50 7.48 -21.61
CA GLN A 184 1.21 8.56 -22.30
C GLN A 184 2.38 9.10 -21.47
N ALA A 185 2.17 9.30 -20.16
CA ALA A 185 3.21 9.78 -19.26
C ALA A 185 4.33 8.74 -19.09
N ALA A 186 4.01 7.44 -18.99
CA ALA A 186 4.99 6.38 -18.90
C ALA A 186 5.83 6.28 -20.19
N ALA A 187 5.18 6.39 -21.36
CA ALA A 187 5.87 6.40 -22.65
C ALA A 187 6.81 7.60 -22.79
N ALA A 188 6.39 8.79 -22.36
CA ALA A 188 7.25 9.98 -22.35
C ALA A 188 8.44 9.80 -21.40
N ASP A 189 8.22 9.26 -20.20
CA ASP A 189 9.30 8.94 -19.24
C ASP A 189 10.29 7.91 -19.82
N ALA A 190 9.79 6.90 -20.53
CA ALA A 190 10.62 5.87 -21.15
C ALA A 190 11.48 6.45 -22.27
N ALA A 191 10.95 7.38 -23.07
CA ALA A 191 11.68 8.09 -24.11
C ALA A 191 12.81 8.95 -23.51
N HIS A 192 12.54 9.70 -22.44
CA HIS A 192 13.57 10.47 -21.73
C HIS A 192 14.65 9.56 -21.15
N ALA A 193 14.27 8.47 -20.48
CA ALA A 193 15.22 7.50 -19.94
C ALA A 193 16.09 6.84 -21.04
N LEU A 194 15.51 6.62 -22.23
CA LEU A 194 16.23 6.10 -23.39
C LEU A 194 17.24 7.12 -23.91
N LEU A 195 16.87 8.41 -23.95
CA LEU A 195 17.77 9.49 -24.35
C LEU A 195 18.91 9.68 -23.34
N ASP A 196 18.64 9.60 -22.04
CA ASP A 196 19.66 9.62 -20.99
C ASP A 196 20.65 8.46 -21.12
N LEU A 197 20.15 7.26 -21.44
CA LEU A 197 20.98 6.09 -21.69
C LEU A 197 21.83 6.30 -22.95
N ALA A 198 21.23 6.79 -24.04
CA ALA A 198 21.92 7.12 -25.28
C ALA A 198 23.00 8.18 -25.05
N GLY A 199 22.72 9.22 -24.25
CA GLY A 199 23.65 10.27 -23.86
C GLY A 199 24.95 9.76 -23.24
N ARG A 200 24.91 8.59 -22.60
CA ARG A 200 26.11 7.96 -22.00
C ARG A 200 27.02 7.31 -23.04
N LEU A 201 26.56 7.07 -24.26
CA LEU A 201 27.36 6.43 -25.30
C LEU A 201 28.55 7.32 -25.69
N LYS A 202 29.68 6.68 -25.98
CA LYS A 202 30.90 7.38 -26.44
C LYS A 202 30.82 7.59 -27.94
N VAL A 203 30.71 8.85 -28.35
CA VAL A 203 30.73 9.21 -29.78
C VAL A 203 32.17 9.19 -30.30
N THR A 204 33.11 9.69 -29.49
CA THR A 204 34.56 9.59 -29.75
C THR A 204 35.28 9.11 -28.49
N ALA A 205 36.61 8.95 -28.56
CA ALA A 205 37.41 8.61 -27.39
C ALA A 205 37.32 9.65 -26.25
N ALA A 206 37.08 10.92 -26.60
CA ALA A 206 37.08 12.04 -25.67
C ALA A 206 35.67 12.58 -25.34
N ARG A 207 34.64 12.23 -26.12
CA ARG A 207 33.31 12.86 -26.05
C ARG A 207 32.18 11.85 -25.94
N ARG A 208 31.14 12.22 -25.20
CA ARG A 208 29.88 11.46 -25.07
C ARG A 208 28.77 12.08 -25.91
N LEU A 209 27.72 11.30 -26.16
CA LEU A 209 26.55 11.79 -26.88
C LEU A 209 25.82 12.89 -26.10
N SER A 210 25.83 12.85 -24.77
CA SER A 210 25.23 13.91 -23.94
C SER A 210 25.83 15.28 -24.25
N GLU A 211 27.13 15.38 -24.52
CA GLU A 211 27.77 16.65 -24.89
C GLU A 211 27.31 17.18 -26.25
N PHE A 212 26.88 16.31 -27.17
CA PHE A 212 26.26 16.71 -28.42
C PHE A 212 24.83 17.19 -28.19
N LEU A 213 24.06 16.48 -27.35
CA LEU A 213 22.71 16.89 -26.98
C LEU A 213 22.71 18.24 -26.26
N ASP A 214 23.66 18.47 -25.35
CA ASP A 214 23.80 19.70 -24.57
C ASP A 214 24.39 20.86 -25.38
N SER A 215 24.82 20.63 -26.64
CA SER A 215 25.47 21.67 -27.45
C SER A 215 24.51 22.78 -27.92
N ASP A 216 23.24 22.43 -28.13
CA ASP A 216 22.18 23.34 -28.56
C ASP A 216 20.80 22.76 -28.18
N ALA A 217 19.90 23.60 -27.67
CA ALA A 217 18.57 23.16 -27.25
C ALA A 217 17.73 22.63 -28.41
N GLY A 218 17.86 23.22 -29.61
CA GLY A 218 17.15 22.74 -30.80
C GLY A 218 17.68 21.39 -31.29
N VAL A 219 18.97 21.10 -31.10
CA VAL A 219 19.54 19.76 -31.34
C VAL A 219 18.96 18.75 -30.35
N HIS A 220 18.96 19.07 -29.06
CA HIS A 220 18.38 18.21 -28.03
C HIS A 220 16.92 17.86 -28.36
N ASP A 221 16.09 18.87 -28.59
CA ASP A 221 14.65 18.69 -28.82
C ASP A 221 14.38 17.89 -30.10
N ALA A 222 15.14 18.14 -31.18
CA ALA A 222 15.01 17.41 -32.43
C ALA A 222 15.43 15.93 -32.31
N VAL A 223 16.48 15.62 -31.54
CA VAL A 223 16.85 14.22 -31.27
C VAL A 223 15.79 13.56 -30.38
N ALA A 224 15.33 14.24 -29.33
CA ALA A 224 14.30 13.71 -28.44
C ALA A 224 13.02 13.35 -29.19
N GLU A 225 12.51 14.27 -30.03
CA GLU A 225 11.32 14.04 -30.87
C GLU A 225 11.53 12.88 -31.85
N ALA A 226 12.68 12.83 -32.53
CA ALA A 226 12.98 11.78 -33.49
C ALA A 226 13.15 10.40 -32.83
N VAL A 227 13.80 10.33 -31.67
CA VAL A 227 13.92 9.10 -30.88
C VAL A 227 12.55 8.64 -30.40
N GLN A 228 11.71 9.54 -29.90
CA GLN A 228 10.35 9.20 -29.47
C GLN A 228 9.50 8.66 -30.63
N ALA A 229 9.66 9.19 -31.84
CA ALA A 229 8.94 8.72 -33.03
C ALA A 229 9.48 7.38 -33.58
N ALA A 230 10.79 7.12 -33.46
CA ALA A 230 11.43 5.92 -33.98
C ALA A 230 11.44 4.74 -33.00
N ALA A 231 11.36 4.99 -31.69
CA ALA A 231 11.42 3.94 -30.69
C ALA A 231 10.18 3.04 -30.72
N SER A 232 10.40 1.73 -30.61
CA SER A 232 9.32 0.79 -30.33
C SER A 232 8.91 0.95 -28.86
N MET A 233 7.63 1.25 -28.64
CA MET A 233 7.05 1.45 -27.32
C MET A 233 6.06 0.33 -27.00
N ARG A 234 6.23 -0.31 -25.86
CA ARG A 234 5.25 -1.24 -25.29
C ARG A 234 4.85 -0.75 -23.91
N VAL A 235 3.57 -0.53 -23.67
CA VAL A 235 3.07 -0.16 -22.35
C VAL A 235 2.28 -1.30 -21.74
N ASP A 236 2.70 -1.73 -20.55
CA ASP A 236 2.01 -2.70 -19.73
C ASP A 236 1.48 -2.00 -18.47
N PHE A 237 0.26 -2.35 -18.06
CA PHE A 237 -0.34 -1.83 -16.83
C PHE A 237 -0.09 -2.81 -15.69
N ALA A 238 0.82 -2.45 -14.79
CA ALA A 238 1.11 -3.27 -13.63
C ALA A 238 -0.11 -3.26 -12.67
N PRO A 239 -0.39 -4.37 -11.95
CA PRO A 239 -1.50 -4.47 -10.99
C PRO A 239 -1.49 -3.48 -9.84
N ASP A 240 -0.47 -2.66 -9.75
CA ASP A 240 -0.21 -1.75 -8.66
C ASP A 240 -0.55 -0.29 -9.03
N GLN A 241 -1.19 -0.07 -10.18
CA GLN A 241 -1.53 1.23 -10.76
C GLN A 241 -0.34 2.05 -11.29
N VAL A 242 0.72 1.38 -11.78
CA VAL A 242 1.75 2.03 -12.63
C VAL A 242 1.73 1.47 -14.05
N ALA A 243 1.65 2.38 -15.00
CA ALA A 243 1.90 2.10 -16.39
C ALA A 243 3.42 2.02 -16.56
N VAL A 244 3.89 0.88 -17.07
CA VAL A 244 5.29 0.62 -17.35
C VAL A 244 5.43 0.64 -18.86
N ALA A 245 6.15 1.62 -19.38
CA ALA A 245 6.48 1.68 -20.80
C ALA A 245 7.92 1.18 -21.00
N GLU A 246 8.11 0.24 -21.91
CA GLU A 246 9.43 -0.18 -22.38
C GLU A 246 9.68 0.46 -23.74
N ALA A 247 10.74 1.26 -23.83
CA ALA A 247 11.20 1.92 -25.04
C ALA A 247 12.44 1.19 -25.58
N ARG A 248 12.41 0.84 -26.86
CA ARG A 248 13.53 0.19 -27.56
C ARG A 248 13.88 0.93 -28.84
N ILE A 249 15.17 1.17 -29.07
CA ILE A 249 15.66 1.72 -30.34
C ILE A 249 16.91 0.98 -30.80
N GLY A 250 16.92 0.56 -32.07
CA GLY A 250 18.10 -0.01 -32.69
C GLY A 250 19.22 1.02 -32.81
N LEU A 251 20.46 0.61 -32.54
CA LEU A 251 21.62 1.50 -32.61
C LEU A 251 21.79 2.12 -34.01
N ALA A 252 21.46 1.36 -35.07
CA ALA A 252 21.49 1.86 -36.45
C ALA A 252 20.48 2.99 -36.69
N ASP A 253 19.26 2.89 -36.14
CA ASP A 253 18.25 3.94 -36.25
C ASP A 253 18.64 5.18 -35.45
N LEU A 254 19.20 4.99 -34.26
CA LEU A 254 19.75 6.09 -33.47
C LEU A 254 20.84 6.83 -34.25
N ILE A 255 21.81 6.12 -34.84
CA ILE A 255 22.87 6.74 -35.64
C ILE A 255 22.29 7.53 -36.82
N ARG A 256 21.29 6.98 -37.51
CA ARG A 256 20.60 7.68 -38.61
C ARG A 256 19.95 8.98 -38.12
N ILE A 257 19.22 8.93 -37.00
CA ILE A 257 18.61 10.12 -36.38
C ILE A 257 19.67 11.17 -36.04
N LEU A 258 20.76 10.77 -35.40
CA LEU A 258 21.84 11.69 -35.00
C LEU A 258 22.50 12.35 -36.21
N MET A 259 22.76 11.59 -37.27
CA MET A 259 23.32 12.11 -38.52
C MET A 259 22.35 13.09 -39.21
N ASP A 260 21.06 12.78 -39.24
CA ASP A 260 20.04 13.63 -39.86
C ASP A 260 19.88 14.97 -39.08
N VAL A 261 19.84 14.91 -37.74
CA VAL A 261 19.75 16.10 -36.89
C VAL A 261 21.04 16.93 -36.98
N HIS A 262 22.21 16.28 -36.95
CA HIS A 262 23.51 16.94 -37.11
C HIS A 262 23.57 17.76 -38.41
N ALA A 263 23.22 17.16 -39.55
CA ALA A 263 23.25 17.83 -40.85
C ALA A 263 22.33 19.06 -40.92
N ARG A 264 21.17 19.01 -40.24
CA ARG A 264 20.17 20.07 -40.27
C ARG A 264 20.47 21.22 -39.31
N LEU A 265 20.81 20.89 -38.06
CA LEU A 265 20.76 21.83 -36.94
C LEU A 265 22.13 22.12 -36.33
N TYR A 266 23.07 21.16 -36.35
CA TYR A 266 24.35 21.35 -35.68
C TYR A 266 25.30 22.23 -36.52
N ARG A 267 25.84 23.29 -35.88
CA ARG A 267 26.76 24.26 -36.52
C ARG A 267 28.17 24.26 -35.90
N GLY A 268 28.40 23.48 -34.84
CA GLY A 268 29.70 23.37 -34.20
C GLY A 268 30.68 22.49 -34.99
N ASP A 269 31.92 22.43 -34.50
CA ASP A 269 33.01 21.63 -35.06
C ASP A 269 33.39 20.43 -34.18
N LEU A 270 32.87 20.34 -32.95
CA LEU A 270 33.20 19.28 -31.99
C LEU A 270 32.72 17.88 -32.38
N PHE A 271 31.72 17.79 -33.25
CA PHE A 271 31.09 16.54 -33.67
C PHE A 271 30.97 16.54 -35.19
N HIS A 272 31.37 15.44 -35.81
CA HIS A 272 31.22 15.21 -37.25
C HIS A 272 30.30 14.02 -37.50
N ALA A 273 29.61 14.02 -38.64
CA ALA A 273 28.71 12.91 -39.01
C ALA A 273 29.41 11.54 -39.05
N ALA A 274 30.72 11.51 -39.30
CA ALA A 274 31.51 10.29 -39.25
C ALA A 274 31.67 9.72 -37.84
N ASP A 275 31.65 10.55 -36.80
CA ASP A 275 31.85 10.13 -35.41
C ASP A 275 30.69 9.27 -34.92
N PHE A 276 29.46 9.58 -35.33
CA PHE A 276 28.28 8.78 -34.97
C PHE A 276 28.34 7.36 -35.55
N ARG A 277 28.99 7.15 -36.70
CA ARG A 277 29.21 5.79 -37.23
C ARG A 277 30.16 4.97 -36.36
N GLY A 278 31.02 5.64 -35.58
CA GLY A 278 31.88 5.00 -34.57
C GLY A 278 31.13 4.42 -33.39
N LEU A 279 29.86 4.79 -33.16
CA LEU A 279 29.03 4.23 -32.11
C LEU A 279 28.86 2.71 -32.25
N THR A 280 28.73 2.21 -33.48
CA THR A 280 28.63 0.76 -33.77
C THR A 280 29.87 -0.02 -33.34
N LEU A 281 31.05 0.62 -33.33
CA LEU A 281 32.31 -0.03 -32.93
C LEU A 281 32.53 0.02 -31.41
N SER A 282 32.04 1.07 -30.75
CA SER A 282 32.26 1.31 -29.32
C SER A 282 31.16 0.73 -28.43
N THR A 283 29.98 0.47 -28.99
CA THR A 283 28.81 -0.02 -28.26
C THR A 283 28.49 -1.45 -28.69
N PRO A 284 28.73 -2.47 -27.85
CA PRO A 284 28.49 -3.86 -28.22
C PRO A 284 27.00 -4.20 -28.34
N GLN A 285 26.12 -3.42 -27.72
CA GLN A 285 24.68 -3.61 -27.80
C GLN A 285 24.12 -3.08 -29.13
N ALA A 286 23.38 -3.92 -29.86
CA ALA A 286 22.71 -3.53 -31.09
C ALA A 286 21.42 -2.71 -30.85
N GLU A 287 20.90 -2.73 -29.63
CA GLU A 287 19.66 -2.06 -29.22
C GLU A 287 19.87 -1.41 -27.85
N LEU A 288 19.27 -0.24 -27.67
CA LEU A 288 19.13 0.40 -26.37
C LEU A 288 17.71 0.18 -25.86
N THR A 289 17.60 -0.19 -24.58
CA THR A 289 16.33 -0.41 -23.90
C THR A 289 16.28 0.43 -22.65
N ALA A 290 15.16 1.14 -22.46
CA ALA A 290 14.86 1.85 -21.23
C ALA A 290 13.40 1.63 -20.83
N ALA A 291 13.10 1.84 -19.55
CA ALA A 291 11.75 1.73 -19.02
C ALA A 291 11.33 3.04 -18.35
N GLY A 292 10.11 3.46 -18.65
CA GLY A 292 9.44 4.61 -18.04
C GLY A 292 8.23 4.18 -17.23
N PHE A 293 7.85 5.03 -16.27
CA PHE A 293 6.84 4.71 -15.28
C PHE A 293 5.94 5.91 -15.04
N ALA A 294 4.64 5.67 -14.98
CA ALA A 294 3.71 6.70 -14.53
C ALA A 294 2.49 6.13 -13.82
N THR A 295 1.92 6.92 -12.91
CA THR A 295 0.62 6.65 -12.29
C THR A 295 -0.44 7.55 -12.89
N ALA A 296 -1.70 7.11 -12.90
CA ALA A 296 -2.80 8.02 -13.21
C ALA A 296 -2.85 9.20 -12.23
N PRO A 297 -3.16 10.43 -12.72
CA PRO A 297 -3.40 11.57 -11.85
C PRO A 297 -4.52 11.26 -10.85
N ALA A 298 -4.36 11.71 -9.60
CA ALA A 298 -5.28 11.37 -8.51
C ALA A 298 -6.75 11.69 -8.81
N ARG A 299 -7.03 12.76 -9.57
CA ARG A 299 -8.39 13.15 -9.97
C ARG A 299 -9.14 12.13 -10.83
N TYR A 300 -8.41 11.23 -11.52
CA TYR A 300 -9.00 10.16 -12.34
C TYR A 300 -9.08 8.82 -11.62
N ARG A 301 -8.54 8.75 -10.39
CA ARG A 301 -8.84 7.62 -9.53
C ARG A 301 -10.27 7.82 -9.08
N LEU A 302 -11.13 6.86 -9.44
CA LEU A 302 -12.41 6.71 -8.77
C LEU A 302 -12.05 6.59 -7.30
N ALA A 303 -12.51 7.55 -6.50
CA ALA A 303 -12.46 7.39 -5.07
C ALA A 303 -13.01 6.00 -4.79
N SER A 304 -12.20 5.17 -4.10
CA SER A 304 -12.62 3.82 -3.73
C SER A 304 -14.08 3.95 -3.32
N PRO A 305 -15.00 3.15 -3.89
CA PRO A 305 -16.37 3.14 -3.45
C PRO A 305 -16.39 2.46 -2.08
N VAL A 306 -15.61 2.97 -1.13
CA VAL A 306 -15.98 2.96 0.25
C VAL A 306 -17.33 3.65 0.22
N ALA A 307 -18.38 2.82 0.13
CA ALA A 307 -19.75 3.23 -0.14
C ALA A 307 -20.02 4.38 0.78
N ARG A 308 -20.14 5.60 0.24
CA ARG A 308 -20.40 6.79 1.05
C ARG A 308 -21.51 6.38 1.99
N LEU A 309 -21.26 6.53 3.29
CA LEU A 309 -22.23 6.10 4.29
C LEU A 309 -23.58 6.70 3.87
N GLU A 310 -24.57 5.84 3.68
CA GLU A 310 -25.88 6.25 3.21
C GLU A 310 -26.42 7.34 4.14
N ALA A 311 -27.22 8.27 3.60
CA ALA A 311 -27.93 9.24 4.44
C ALA A 311 -28.82 8.46 5.41
N GLY A 312 -28.46 8.43 6.69
CA GLY A 312 -29.10 7.60 7.72
C GLY A 312 -28.18 6.59 8.40
N ALA A 313 -26.91 6.45 7.98
CA ALA A 313 -25.93 5.72 8.76
C ALA A 313 -25.74 6.38 10.15
N PRO A 314 -25.64 5.60 11.24
CA PRO A 314 -25.36 6.15 12.56
C PRO A 314 -24.03 6.91 12.59
N ALA A 315 -23.93 7.97 13.39
CA ALA A 315 -22.72 8.79 13.50
C ALA A 315 -21.47 7.98 13.89
N TRP A 316 -21.64 6.90 14.65
CA TRP A 316 -20.54 6.02 15.03
C TRP A 316 -19.97 5.23 13.83
N ALA A 317 -20.71 5.05 12.73
CA ALA A 317 -20.24 4.29 11.58
C ALA A 317 -19.05 4.94 10.85
N SER A 318 -18.86 6.25 10.99
CA SER A 318 -17.68 6.98 10.52
C SER A 318 -16.54 7.06 11.53
N ALA A 319 -16.75 6.58 12.77
CA ALA A 319 -15.78 6.65 13.85
C ALA A 319 -14.98 5.32 13.99
N GLY A 320 -14.01 5.33 14.89
CA GLY A 320 -13.36 4.13 15.41
C GLY A 320 -13.73 3.92 16.89
N LEU A 321 -13.66 2.67 17.34
CA LEU A 321 -13.61 2.36 18.77
C LEU A 321 -12.18 2.13 19.21
N ALA A 322 -11.92 2.41 20.48
CA ALA A 322 -10.69 2.07 21.14
C ALA A 322 -10.98 1.33 22.45
N ALA A 323 -10.18 0.32 22.76
CA ALA A 323 -10.19 -0.33 24.05
C ALA A 323 -8.75 -0.51 24.54
N LEU A 324 -8.58 -0.39 25.85
CA LEU A 324 -7.33 -0.74 26.51
C LEU A 324 -7.41 -2.19 26.92
N GLY A 325 -6.52 -3.01 26.37
CA GLY A 325 -6.30 -4.37 26.81
C GLY A 325 -5.19 -4.39 27.84
N SER A 326 -5.40 -5.15 28.91
CA SER A 326 -4.47 -5.24 30.02
C SER A 326 -3.96 -6.67 30.21
N PHE A 327 -2.67 -6.79 30.50
CA PHE A 327 -2.07 -8.00 31.01
C PHE A 327 -1.63 -7.74 32.45
N VAL A 328 -2.12 -8.57 33.39
CA VAL A 328 -1.67 -8.57 34.78
C VAL A 328 -0.87 -9.85 35.02
N PRO A 329 0.40 -9.77 35.43
CA PRO A 329 1.18 -10.95 35.81
C PRO A 329 0.45 -11.70 36.93
N GLY A 330 0.07 -12.95 36.65
CA GLY A 330 -0.46 -13.84 37.69
C GLY A 330 0.66 -14.42 38.55
N GLU A 331 0.30 -15.33 39.46
CA GLU A 331 1.27 -16.08 40.27
C GLU A 331 2.23 -16.96 39.44
N ALA A 332 1.95 -17.14 38.14
CA ALA A 332 2.68 -18.01 37.23
C ALA A 332 4.06 -17.47 36.77
N GLY A 333 4.49 -16.30 37.26
CA GLY A 333 5.80 -15.71 36.95
C GLY A 333 5.82 -14.89 35.65
N ASP A 334 7.02 -14.45 35.26
CA ASP A 334 7.24 -13.62 34.06
C ASP A 334 6.96 -14.44 32.79
N LEU A 335 5.97 -13.99 32.01
CA LEU A 335 5.63 -14.61 30.74
C LEU A 335 6.47 -13.98 29.61
N PRO A 336 6.80 -14.74 28.54
CA PRO A 336 7.43 -14.18 27.36
C PRO A 336 6.65 -12.96 26.83
N LEU A 337 7.36 -11.95 26.33
CA LEU A 337 6.74 -10.70 25.84
C LEU A 337 5.62 -10.97 24.82
N GLU A 338 5.84 -11.90 23.89
CA GLU A 338 4.87 -12.27 22.86
C GLU A 338 3.54 -12.75 23.45
N LEU A 339 3.60 -13.56 24.51
CA LEU A 339 2.41 -14.07 25.18
C LEU A 339 1.71 -12.97 25.99
N ARG A 340 2.47 -12.05 26.61
CA ARG A 340 1.90 -10.88 27.30
C ARG A 340 1.14 -9.97 26.34
N VAL A 341 1.73 -9.70 25.17
CA VAL A 341 1.09 -8.93 24.10
C VAL A 341 -0.21 -9.61 23.64
N GLU A 342 -0.19 -10.93 23.43
CA GLU A 342 -1.39 -11.65 22.99
C GLU A 342 -2.49 -11.66 24.06
N LEU A 343 -2.16 -11.83 25.34
CA LEU A 343 -3.13 -11.76 26.43
C LEU A 343 -3.75 -10.36 26.56
N ALA A 344 -2.94 -9.30 26.52
CA ALA A 344 -3.43 -7.92 26.51
C ALA A 344 -4.31 -7.66 25.29
N ARG A 345 -3.92 -8.17 24.11
CA ARG A 345 -4.74 -8.08 22.89
C ARG A 345 -6.11 -8.74 23.06
N LEU A 346 -6.17 -9.94 23.63
CA LEU A 346 -7.43 -10.66 23.86
C LEU A 346 -8.35 -9.90 24.82
N ASP A 347 -7.82 -9.32 25.90
CA ASP A 347 -8.59 -8.47 26.81
C ASP A 347 -9.12 -7.21 26.09
N GLY A 348 -8.27 -6.56 25.28
CA GLY A 348 -8.67 -5.41 24.47
C GLY A 348 -9.76 -5.76 23.45
N LEU A 349 -9.68 -6.93 22.80
CA LEU A 349 -10.69 -7.45 21.88
C LEU A 349 -12.04 -7.67 22.58
N GLU A 350 -12.02 -8.25 23.78
CA GLU A 350 -13.23 -8.42 24.59
C GLU A 350 -13.82 -7.07 25.02
N GLY A 351 -12.96 -6.10 25.35
CA GLY A 351 -13.34 -4.71 25.58
C GLY A 351 -14.05 -4.09 24.38
N LEU A 352 -13.48 -4.24 23.17
CA LEU A 352 -14.09 -3.77 21.92
C LEU A 352 -15.44 -4.45 21.66
N ARG A 353 -15.53 -5.78 21.85
CA ARG A 353 -16.79 -6.52 21.69
C ARG A 353 -17.91 -5.95 22.57
N ARG A 354 -17.63 -5.74 23.86
CA ARG A 354 -18.61 -5.17 24.81
C ARG A 354 -19.03 -3.75 24.41
N GLN A 355 -18.11 -2.93 23.89
CA GLN A 355 -18.46 -1.60 23.39
C GLN A 355 -19.34 -1.69 22.14
N ILE A 356 -19.02 -2.59 21.20
CA ILE A 356 -19.83 -2.82 19.98
C ILE A 356 -21.25 -3.22 20.35
N GLU A 357 -21.44 -4.16 21.28
CA GLU A 357 -22.76 -4.66 21.68
C GLU A 357 -23.65 -3.56 22.28
N ARG A 358 -23.06 -2.48 22.80
CA ARG A 358 -23.77 -1.32 23.34
C ARG A 358 -24.09 -0.24 22.29
N LEU A 359 -23.52 -0.33 21.10
CA LEU A 359 -23.80 0.65 20.04
C LEU A 359 -25.29 0.58 19.67
N VAL A 360 -25.92 1.74 19.62
CA VAL A 360 -27.31 1.87 19.20
C VAL A 360 -27.35 1.90 17.67
N VAL A 361 -28.05 0.95 17.07
CA VAL A 361 -28.20 0.85 15.62
C VAL A 361 -29.35 1.75 15.15
N ARG A 362 -30.49 1.70 15.86
CA ARG A 362 -31.68 2.50 15.55
C ARG A 362 -32.59 2.60 16.78
N ARG A 363 -33.05 3.82 17.12
CA ARG A 363 -33.88 4.11 18.29
C ARG A 363 -33.25 3.56 19.57
N ASP A 364 -33.81 2.49 20.14
CA ASP A 364 -33.36 1.85 21.38
C ASP A 364 -32.80 0.44 21.15
N VAL A 365 -32.63 0.02 19.90
CA VAL A 365 -32.09 -1.31 19.55
C VAL A 365 -30.57 -1.25 19.49
N THR A 366 -29.91 -1.99 20.38
CA THR A 366 -28.45 -2.14 20.38
C THR A 366 -27.98 -3.23 19.43
N VAL A 367 -26.69 -3.21 19.07
CA VAL A 367 -26.06 -4.30 18.31
C VAL A 367 -26.20 -5.63 19.05
N GLY A 368 -26.02 -5.65 20.38
CA GLY A 368 -26.18 -6.86 21.19
C GLY A 368 -27.57 -7.47 21.06
N GLN A 369 -28.62 -6.65 21.22
CA GLN A 369 -30.00 -7.10 21.04
C GLN A 369 -30.26 -7.58 19.61
N LEU A 370 -29.71 -6.91 18.60
CA LEU A 370 -29.84 -7.34 17.21
C LEU A 370 -29.21 -8.73 16.97
N LEU A 371 -28.04 -9.00 17.55
CA LEU A 371 -27.33 -10.28 17.42
C LEU A 371 -28.03 -11.44 18.14
N GLU A 372 -28.79 -11.16 19.20
CA GLU A 372 -29.65 -12.16 19.86
C GLU A 372 -30.74 -12.65 18.90
N HIS A 373 -31.33 -11.74 18.12
CA HIS A 373 -32.39 -12.05 17.17
C HIS A 373 -31.86 -12.56 15.82
N ARG A 374 -30.63 -12.17 15.44
CA ARG A 374 -30.01 -12.45 14.13
C ARG A 374 -28.68 -13.16 14.31
N SER A 375 -28.75 -14.44 14.65
CA SER A 375 -27.56 -15.26 14.95
C SER A 375 -26.62 -15.47 13.74
N GLU A 376 -27.14 -15.32 12.52
CA GLU A 376 -26.40 -15.36 11.26
C GLU A 376 -25.33 -14.26 11.13
N LEU A 377 -25.45 -13.16 11.88
CA LEU A 377 -24.47 -12.07 11.88
C LEU A 377 -23.27 -12.33 12.80
N LYS A 378 -23.37 -13.29 13.72
CA LYS A 378 -22.30 -13.57 14.71
C LYS A 378 -20.97 -13.98 14.05
N PRO A 379 -20.95 -14.83 13.01
CA PRO A 379 -19.71 -15.14 12.29
C PRO A 379 -19.07 -13.90 11.65
N ASP A 380 -19.86 -13.02 11.03
CA ASP A 380 -19.35 -11.79 10.42
C ASP A 380 -18.82 -10.81 11.45
N LEU A 381 -19.46 -10.70 12.61
CA LEU A 381 -18.96 -9.91 13.73
C LEU A 381 -17.64 -10.47 14.27
N ALA A 382 -17.53 -11.78 14.43
CA ALA A 382 -16.29 -12.43 14.85
C ALA A 382 -15.16 -12.14 13.84
N THR A 383 -15.44 -12.30 12.54
CA THR A 383 -14.52 -11.93 11.46
C THR A 383 -14.15 -10.45 11.51
N PHE A 384 -15.11 -9.54 11.73
CA PHE A 384 -14.87 -8.11 11.86
C PHE A 384 -13.92 -7.78 13.03
N LEU A 385 -14.11 -8.41 14.19
CA LEU A 385 -13.24 -8.22 15.36
C LEU A 385 -11.79 -8.63 15.09
N THR A 386 -11.53 -9.57 14.18
CA THR A 386 -10.14 -9.91 13.79
C THR A 386 -9.40 -8.74 13.11
N GLY A 387 -10.12 -7.75 12.61
CA GLY A 387 -9.58 -6.51 12.04
C GLY A 387 -9.17 -5.46 13.09
N ALA A 388 -9.30 -5.75 14.39
CA ALA A 388 -8.83 -4.84 15.43
C ALA A 388 -7.30 -4.77 15.46
N ARG A 389 -6.78 -3.57 15.67
CA ARG A 389 -5.36 -3.24 15.51
C ARG A 389 -4.76 -2.74 16.80
N ALA A 390 -3.57 -3.22 17.12
CA ALA A 390 -2.74 -2.56 18.12
C ALA A 390 -2.17 -1.26 17.52
N VAL A 391 -2.39 -0.13 18.20
CA VAL A 391 -1.92 1.19 17.75
C VAL A 391 -0.58 1.55 18.38
N HIS A 392 -0.33 1.03 19.58
CA HIS A 392 0.92 1.19 20.30
C HIS A 392 1.57 -0.17 20.58
N GLU A 393 2.88 -0.15 20.83
CA GLU A 393 3.57 -1.28 21.43
C GLU A 393 3.07 -1.47 22.87
N LEU A 394 3.26 -2.65 23.43
CA LEU A 394 2.87 -2.93 24.81
C LEU A 394 3.68 -2.03 25.75
N GLU A 395 3.00 -1.13 26.45
CA GLU A 395 3.63 -0.30 27.46
C GLU A 395 3.70 -1.09 28.76
N SER A 396 4.92 -1.44 29.19
CA SER A 396 5.12 -2.07 30.49
C SER A 396 5.11 -1.00 31.58
N THR A 397 4.26 -1.18 32.58
CA THR A 397 4.26 -0.37 33.79
C THR A 397 5.30 -0.88 34.79
N ALA A 398 5.50 -0.15 35.89
CA ALA A 398 6.42 -0.50 36.98
C ALA A 398 6.08 -1.85 37.64
N ASP A 399 4.81 -2.28 37.59
CA ASP A 399 4.31 -3.51 38.23
C ASP A 399 4.37 -4.72 37.28
N ALA A 400 5.12 -4.61 36.17
CA ALA A 400 5.14 -5.57 35.07
C ALA A 400 3.75 -5.83 34.43
N THR A 401 2.76 -4.97 34.69
CA THR A 401 1.51 -4.96 33.92
C THR A 401 1.79 -4.37 32.55
N GLY A 402 1.15 -4.93 31.52
CA GLY A 402 1.27 -4.46 30.15
C GLY A 402 -0.06 -3.89 29.69
N GLU A 403 -0.04 -2.68 29.13
CA GLU A 403 -1.23 -2.09 28.52
C GLU A 403 -1.07 -1.99 27.00
N LEU A 404 -2.10 -2.41 26.27
CA LEU A 404 -2.13 -2.42 24.81
C LEU A 404 -3.40 -1.73 24.32
N ARG A 405 -3.25 -0.60 23.63
CA ARG A 405 -4.37 0.09 23.01
C ARG A 405 -4.75 -0.57 21.69
N MET A 406 -5.98 -1.09 21.64
CA MET A 406 -6.61 -1.67 20.45
C MET A 406 -7.58 -0.68 19.81
N GLU A 407 -7.56 -0.56 18.49
CA GLU A 407 -8.50 0.26 17.72
C GLU A 407 -9.21 -0.54 16.63
N LEU A 408 -10.45 -0.16 16.34
CA LEU A 408 -11.29 -0.83 15.36
C LEU A 408 -12.17 0.18 14.59
N PRO A 409 -11.93 0.37 13.28
CA PRO A 409 -12.78 1.20 12.44
C PRO A 409 -14.20 0.62 12.31
N LEU A 410 -15.24 1.41 12.58
CA LEU A 410 -16.62 0.91 12.68
C LEU A 410 -17.40 0.88 11.37
N ARG A 411 -16.81 1.36 10.28
CA ARG A 411 -17.49 1.44 8.99
C ARG A 411 -17.99 0.08 8.50
N ARG A 412 -17.14 -0.94 8.60
CA ARG A 412 -17.49 -2.29 8.14
C ARG A 412 -18.60 -2.91 8.99
N LEU A 413 -18.61 -2.64 10.30
CA LEU A 413 -19.70 -3.07 11.18
C LEU A 413 -21.05 -2.57 10.67
N TRP A 414 -21.18 -1.29 10.32
CA TRP A 414 -22.42 -0.78 9.76
C TRP A 414 -22.83 -1.49 8.46
N LEU A 415 -21.87 -1.79 7.57
CA LEU A 415 -22.16 -2.52 6.33
C LEU A 415 -22.67 -3.95 6.57
N ILE A 416 -22.19 -4.61 7.62
CA ILE A 416 -22.69 -5.93 8.06
C ILE A 416 -24.12 -5.79 8.58
N LEU A 417 -24.39 -4.79 9.43
CA LEU A 417 -25.67 -4.64 10.11
C LEU A 417 -26.79 -4.06 9.22
N ARG A 418 -26.47 -3.21 8.25
CA ARG A 418 -27.50 -2.47 7.48
C ARG A 418 -28.46 -3.37 6.71
N GLY A 419 -28.02 -4.56 6.30
CA GLY A 419 -28.86 -5.51 5.55
C GLY A 419 -30.06 -5.94 6.38
N THR A 420 -29.85 -6.21 7.67
CA THR A 420 -30.90 -6.67 8.59
C THR A 420 -31.75 -5.54 9.13
N VAL A 421 -31.20 -4.32 9.26
CA VAL A 421 -31.97 -3.14 9.71
C VAL A 421 -33.10 -2.80 8.73
N LYS A 422 -32.90 -3.01 7.43
CA LYS A 422 -33.93 -2.77 6.40
C LYS A 422 -35.13 -3.74 6.53
N GLU A 423 -34.91 -4.93 7.07
CA GLU A 423 -35.98 -5.93 7.26
C GLU A 423 -36.80 -5.69 8.54
N ILE A 424 -36.26 -4.99 9.53
CA ILE A 424 -36.94 -4.64 10.79
C ILE A 424 -37.93 -3.48 10.57
N GLU A 425 -38.14 -3.07 9.34
CA GLU A 425 -39.13 -2.08 8.94
C GLU A 425 -40.38 -2.73 8.30
N PRO A 426 -41.17 -3.58 9.02
CA PRO A 426 -42.48 -3.96 8.55
C PRO A 426 -43.53 -2.98 9.09
N ASP A 427 -44.37 -2.48 8.18
CA ASP A 427 -45.68 -1.86 8.40
C ASP A 427 -45.76 -0.68 9.39
N ARG A 428 -45.59 0.54 8.86
CA ARG A 428 -46.27 1.72 9.36
C ARG A 428 -47.25 2.25 8.33
#